data_AF-A0A850CAV1-F1
#
_entry.id   AF-A0A850CAV1-F1
#
_cell.length_a   1.000
_cell.length_b   1.000
_cell.length_c   1.000
_cell.angle_alpha   90.00
_cell.angle_beta   90.00
_cell.angle_gamma   90.00
#
_symmetry.space_group_name_H-M   'P 1'
#
loop_
_entity.id
_entity.type
_entity.pdbx_description
1 polymer ?
#
loop_
_entity_poly.entity_id
_entity_poly.type
_entity_poly.pdbx_seq_one_letter_code
_entity_poly.pdbx_strand_id
1 'polypeptide(L)'
;MIDSRQVLRYRTHVQQLDREHGTAADTAVLDLGVQDTGPDGAMWALAVRGADIAEEDLVWLWTLRGAPHAYRRDDMAAVAAAVAPWSDADAAKRIFDASKPLKAAGIPVLEALDTVAAEMKRIVTAPMVKGEMSTRLHEALPEPYQRYCRSCDAVHLYEMPFRLAAVHAGLELEAHTSPPVLKPVKGFKPAKAFPQRLDPVRAYLHLCGPATVKEVAEYLDSPVKEVKAHWPADAVEIDVAGEERWILAGDEAALREADAEAVRLVGPYDLLLQSRDRKLLVDDPA
;
A
#
# COMPACT_ATOMS: atom_id res chain seq x y z
N MET A 1 -31.57 4.27 3.76
CA MET A 1 -30.95 3.71 2.55
C MET A 1 -29.72 4.55 2.29
N ILE A 2 -28.52 3.95 2.25
CA ILE A 2 -27.29 4.67 1.91
C ILE A 2 -27.17 4.64 0.39
N ASP A 3 -27.06 5.81 -0.25
CA ASP A 3 -26.81 5.90 -1.68
C ASP A 3 -25.33 6.21 -1.97
N SER A 4 -24.94 6.17 -3.25
CA SER A 4 -23.56 6.45 -3.66
C SER A 4 -23.10 7.85 -3.23
N ARG A 5 -23.99 8.85 -3.23
CA ARG A 5 -23.64 10.22 -2.82
C ARG A 5 -23.27 10.28 -1.34
N GLN A 6 -24.04 9.60 -0.49
CA GLN A 6 -23.77 9.51 0.94
C GLN A 6 -22.40 8.85 1.20
N VAL A 7 -22.07 7.79 0.46
CA VAL A 7 -20.74 7.15 0.52
C VAL A 7 -19.63 8.11 0.10
N LEU A 8 -19.82 8.88 -0.98
CA LEU A 8 -18.82 9.85 -1.44
C LEU A 8 -18.62 10.99 -0.44
N ARG A 9 -19.69 11.48 0.20
CA ARG A 9 -19.57 12.48 1.29
C ARG A 9 -18.80 11.93 2.46
N TYR A 10 -19.11 10.70 2.88
CA TYR A 10 -18.36 10.01 3.93
C TYR A 10 -16.87 9.91 3.58
N ARG A 11 -16.54 9.40 2.39
CA ARG A 11 -15.16 9.28 1.91
C ARG A 11 -14.45 10.64 1.81
N THR A 12 -15.16 11.67 1.36
CA THR A 12 -14.64 13.05 1.31
C THR A 12 -14.21 13.49 2.70
N HIS A 13 -15.04 13.23 3.71
CA HIS A 13 -14.76 13.58 5.10
C HIS A 13 -13.61 12.76 5.71
N VAL A 14 -13.68 11.42 5.68
CA VAL A 14 -12.68 10.57 6.33
C VAL A 14 -11.32 10.55 5.61
N GLN A 15 -11.32 10.84 4.31
CA GLN A 15 -10.07 11.12 3.58
C GLN A 15 -9.65 12.60 3.68
N GLN A 16 -10.39 13.43 4.40
CA GLN A 16 -10.05 14.83 4.73
C GLN A 16 -9.92 15.73 3.50
N LEU A 17 -10.71 15.48 2.47
CA LEU A 17 -10.78 16.31 1.27
C LEU A 17 -11.60 17.59 1.48
N ASP A 18 -12.37 17.67 2.56
CA ASP A 18 -13.12 18.84 3.04
C ASP A 18 -12.35 19.71 4.04
N ARG A 19 -11.15 19.26 4.47
CA ARG A 19 -10.31 19.95 5.45
C ARG A 19 -9.47 21.07 4.82
N GLU A 20 -9.26 22.15 5.57
CA GLU A 20 -8.39 23.26 5.18
C GLU A 20 -6.93 23.09 5.65
N HIS A 21 -6.72 22.64 6.89
CA HIS A 21 -5.40 22.54 7.51
C HIS A 21 -5.26 21.23 8.31
N GLY A 22 -4.08 20.62 8.26
CA GLY A 22 -3.74 19.41 9.00
C GLY A 22 -2.24 19.16 9.09
N THR A 23 -1.88 18.15 9.88
CA THR A 23 -0.50 17.75 10.17
C THR A 23 -0.22 16.33 9.69
N ALA A 24 1.05 15.89 9.71
CA ALA A 24 1.37 14.50 9.43
C ALA A 24 0.65 13.54 10.40
N ALA A 25 0.58 13.90 11.68
CA ALA A 25 0.02 13.04 12.73
C ALA A 25 -1.48 12.76 12.55
N ASP A 26 -2.25 13.74 12.09
CA ASP A 26 -3.70 13.63 11.94
C ASP A 26 -4.16 13.30 10.50
N THR A 27 -3.25 13.20 9.54
CA THR A 27 -3.62 12.95 8.14
C THR A 27 -3.91 11.47 7.93
N ALA A 28 -5.18 11.11 7.74
CA ALA A 28 -5.67 9.73 7.79
C ALA A 28 -5.18 8.86 6.63
N VAL A 29 -5.03 9.44 5.42
CA VAL A 29 -4.58 8.68 4.24
C VAL A 29 -3.14 8.14 4.35
N LEU A 30 -2.33 8.68 5.27
CA LEU A 30 -1.00 8.13 5.58
C LEU A 30 -1.07 6.77 6.29
N ASP A 31 -2.24 6.33 6.77
CA ASP A 31 -2.41 5.03 7.41
C ASP A 31 -2.37 3.85 6.41
N LEU A 32 -2.81 4.05 5.17
CA LEU A 32 -2.57 3.12 4.06
C LEU A 32 -1.29 3.43 3.28
N GLY A 33 -0.77 4.64 3.48
CA GLY A 33 0.27 5.24 2.67
C GLY A 33 -0.30 5.95 1.46
N VAL A 34 0.29 7.08 1.08
CA VAL A 34 -0.12 7.83 -0.10
C VAL A 34 0.76 7.43 -1.28
N GLN A 35 0.17 6.89 -2.34
CA GLN A 35 0.95 6.36 -3.46
C GLN A 35 1.70 7.49 -4.20
N ASP A 36 3.01 7.34 -4.39
CA ASP A 36 3.88 8.31 -5.05
C ASP A 36 4.21 7.90 -6.49
N THR A 37 3.20 7.89 -7.35
CA THR A 37 3.37 7.50 -8.77
C THR A 37 3.01 8.65 -9.70
N GLY A 38 3.97 9.10 -10.50
CA GLY A 38 3.78 10.20 -11.46
C GLY A 38 4.39 11.52 -10.98
N PRO A 39 4.22 12.62 -11.75
CA PRO A 39 4.92 13.89 -11.52
C PRO A 39 4.44 14.65 -10.26
N ASP A 40 3.15 14.57 -9.93
CA ASP A 40 2.56 15.30 -8.78
C ASP A 40 2.53 14.44 -7.49
N GLY A 41 2.59 13.11 -7.66
CA GLY A 41 2.93 12.15 -6.62
C GLY A 41 2.10 12.21 -5.33
N ALA A 42 2.71 11.76 -4.24
CA ALA A 42 2.09 11.74 -2.92
C ALA A 42 1.90 13.14 -2.34
N MET A 43 2.78 14.09 -2.66
CA MET A 43 2.74 15.44 -2.12
C MET A 43 1.51 16.22 -2.58
N TRP A 44 1.08 16.06 -3.84
CA TRP A 44 -0.18 16.66 -4.30
C TRP A 44 -1.39 16.08 -3.56
N ALA A 45 -1.44 14.76 -3.39
CA ALA A 45 -2.52 14.10 -2.65
C ALA A 45 -2.59 14.54 -1.18
N LEU A 46 -1.46 14.86 -0.55
CA LEU A 46 -1.42 15.45 0.80
C LEU A 46 -1.90 16.92 0.80
N ALA A 47 -1.43 17.72 -0.16
CA ALA A 47 -1.79 19.14 -0.27
C ALA A 47 -3.30 19.34 -0.46
N VAL A 48 -3.97 18.52 -1.29
CA VAL A 48 -5.44 18.64 -1.51
C VAL A 48 -6.29 18.30 -0.28
N ARG A 49 -5.66 17.74 0.77
CA ARG A 49 -6.26 17.42 2.08
C ARG A 49 -5.87 18.44 3.17
N GLY A 50 -5.32 19.58 2.77
CA GLY A 50 -4.86 20.64 3.66
C GLY A 50 -3.64 20.24 4.51
N ALA A 51 -2.93 19.18 4.14
CA ALA A 51 -1.78 18.71 4.90
C ALA A 51 -0.50 19.43 4.43
N ASP A 52 -0.02 20.36 5.24
CA ASP A 52 1.30 20.99 5.07
C ASP A 52 2.32 20.19 5.87
N ILE A 53 2.98 19.25 5.19
CA ILE A 53 3.89 18.29 5.80
C ILE A 53 5.27 18.46 5.19
N ALA A 54 6.25 18.64 6.06
CA ALA A 54 7.65 18.66 5.66
C ALA A 54 8.08 17.24 5.21
N GLU A 55 8.77 17.13 4.07
CA GLU A 55 9.13 15.82 3.50
C GLU A 55 10.05 15.01 4.44
N GLU A 56 10.80 15.67 5.31
CA GLU A 56 11.56 15.02 6.38
C GLU A 56 10.71 14.27 7.40
N ASP A 57 9.44 14.65 7.60
CA ASP A 57 8.50 13.95 8.49
C ASP A 57 7.90 12.70 7.86
N LEU A 58 8.27 12.42 6.61
CA LEU A 58 7.75 11.32 5.82
C LEU A 58 8.84 10.31 5.44
N VAL A 59 8.43 9.07 5.15
CA VAL A 59 9.31 7.98 4.70
C VAL A 59 8.73 7.24 3.51
N TRP A 60 9.51 7.16 2.42
CA TRP A 60 9.09 6.57 1.15
C TRP A 60 9.45 5.10 1.10
N LEU A 61 8.46 4.25 0.88
CA LEU A 61 8.62 2.79 0.94
C LEU A 61 7.93 2.13 -0.25
N TRP A 62 8.49 1.04 -0.76
CA TRP A 62 7.69 0.11 -1.57
C TRP A 62 6.84 -0.76 -0.66
N THR A 63 5.52 -0.64 -0.77
CA THR A 63 4.57 -1.37 0.09
C THR A 63 3.44 -2.00 -0.73
N LEU A 64 2.20 -1.53 -0.57
CA LEU A 64 1.01 -2.10 -1.18
C LEU A 64 1.18 -2.17 -2.70
N ARG A 65 0.95 -3.36 -3.26
CA ARG A 65 1.07 -3.64 -4.70
C ARG A 65 2.45 -3.27 -5.29
N GLY A 66 3.49 -3.19 -4.44
CA GLY A 66 4.85 -2.84 -4.86
C GLY A 66 4.99 -1.41 -5.40
N ALA A 67 4.02 -0.52 -5.16
CA ALA A 67 4.17 0.88 -5.54
C ALA A 67 4.89 1.68 -4.43
N PRO A 68 5.62 2.75 -4.79
CA PRO A 68 6.17 3.67 -3.80
C PRO A 68 5.01 4.36 -3.07
N HIS A 69 5.09 4.41 -1.75
CA HIS A 69 4.10 5.03 -0.88
C HIS A 69 4.76 5.89 0.18
N ALA A 70 4.02 6.93 0.53
CA ALA A 70 4.31 7.89 1.54
C ALA A 70 3.69 7.54 2.88
N TYR A 71 4.52 7.37 3.91
CA TYR A 71 4.09 7.14 5.29
C TYR A 71 4.70 8.18 6.23
N ARG A 72 4.13 8.28 7.44
CA ARG A 72 4.77 9.02 8.54
C ARG A 72 6.11 8.35 8.86
N ARG A 73 7.17 9.14 9.04
CA ARG A 73 8.52 8.61 9.31
C ARG A 73 8.56 7.73 10.55
N ASP A 74 7.89 8.14 11.62
CA ASP A 74 7.85 7.41 12.89
C ASP A 74 7.09 6.08 12.81
N ASP A 75 6.23 5.91 11.81
CA ASP A 75 5.44 4.68 11.62
C ASP A 75 6.22 3.59 10.86
N MET A 76 7.41 3.87 10.30
CA MET A 76 8.13 2.95 9.39
C MET A 76 8.21 1.50 9.91
N ALA A 77 8.58 1.32 11.18
CA ALA A 77 8.72 0.00 11.77
C ALA A 77 7.38 -0.74 11.89
N ALA A 78 6.29 -0.01 12.20
CA ALA A 78 4.95 -0.56 12.30
C ALA A 78 4.35 -0.83 10.90
N VAL A 79 4.60 0.04 9.92
CA VAL A 79 4.22 -0.16 8.52
C VAL A 79 4.87 -1.43 7.97
N ALA A 80 6.17 -1.64 8.20
CA ALA A 80 6.86 -2.85 7.78
C ALA A 80 6.21 -4.15 8.32
N ALA A 81 5.68 -4.10 9.54
CA ALA A 81 4.95 -5.22 10.14
C ALA A 81 3.53 -5.36 9.55
N ALA A 82 2.84 -4.23 9.32
CA ALA A 82 1.47 -4.20 8.84
C ALA A 82 1.32 -4.67 7.38
N VAL A 83 2.29 -4.34 6.52
CA VAL A 83 2.24 -4.68 5.09
C VAL A 83 2.86 -6.04 4.76
N ALA A 84 3.46 -6.71 5.75
CA ALA A 84 4.00 -8.06 5.59
C ALA A 84 2.90 -9.02 5.07
N PRO A 85 3.21 -9.92 4.12
CA PRO A 85 2.25 -10.93 3.72
C PRO A 85 1.88 -11.84 4.89
N TRP A 86 0.60 -12.22 5.00
CA TRP A 86 0.11 -13.01 6.13
C TRP A 86 0.49 -14.50 6.05
N SER A 87 0.68 -15.01 4.84
CA SER A 87 0.95 -16.41 4.56
C SER A 87 1.71 -16.58 3.24
N ASP A 88 2.20 -17.79 2.95
CA ASP A 88 2.75 -18.12 1.63
C ASP A 88 1.73 -17.95 0.49
N ALA A 89 0.44 -18.19 0.75
CA ALA A 89 -0.59 -18.04 -0.28
C ALA A 89 -0.87 -16.56 -0.58
N ASP A 90 -0.84 -15.71 0.44
CA ASP A 90 -0.91 -14.27 0.28
C ASP A 90 0.34 -13.74 -0.44
N ALA A 91 1.52 -14.11 0.05
CA ALA A 91 2.79 -13.69 -0.56
C ALA A 91 2.88 -14.12 -2.03
N ALA A 92 2.50 -15.36 -2.34
CA ALA A 92 2.44 -15.89 -3.72
C ALA A 92 1.56 -15.05 -4.65
N LYS A 93 0.40 -14.60 -4.16
CA LYS A 93 -0.51 -13.75 -4.94
C LYS A 93 0.13 -12.39 -5.23
N ARG A 94 0.79 -11.78 -4.24
CA ARG A 94 1.44 -10.47 -4.35
C ARG A 94 2.68 -10.47 -5.25
N ILE A 95 3.45 -11.56 -5.29
CA ILE A 95 4.65 -11.66 -6.15
C ILE A 95 4.36 -12.14 -7.58
N PHE A 96 3.13 -12.58 -7.83
CA PHE A 96 2.60 -13.00 -9.13
C PHE A 96 3.55 -13.91 -9.93
N ASP A 97 4.27 -13.35 -10.90
CA ASP A 97 5.16 -14.07 -11.83
C ASP A 97 6.26 -14.89 -11.14
N ALA A 98 6.69 -14.48 -9.95
CA ALA A 98 7.75 -15.18 -9.21
C ALA A 98 7.25 -16.40 -8.43
N SER A 99 5.93 -16.54 -8.23
CA SER A 99 5.39 -17.63 -7.39
C SER A 99 5.64 -19.02 -8.00
N LYS A 100 5.41 -19.15 -9.31
CA LYS A 100 5.57 -20.42 -10.03
C LYS A 100 7.00 -20.99 -9.98
N PRO A 101 8.07 -20.24 -10.34
CA PRO A 101 9.44 -20.76 -10.30
C PRO A 101 9.90 -21.08 -8.88
N LEU A 102 9.57 -20.24 -7.88
CA LEU A 102 9.89 -20.52 -6.48
C LEU A 102 9.24 -21.82 -5.99
N LYS A 103 7.95 -22.00 -6.30
CA LYS A 103 7.23 -23.25 -5.99
C LYS A 103 7.85 -24.46 -6.67
N ALA A 104 8.26 -24.35 -7.93
CA ALA A 104 8.92 -25.44 -8.66
C ALA A 104 10.27 -25.83 -8.04
N ALA A 105 10.96 -24.86 -7.45
CA ALA A 105 12.20 -25.07 -6.70
C ALA A 105 11.96 -25.52 -5.23
N GLY A 106 10.71 -25.67 -4.80
CA GLY A 106 10.37 -26.05 -3.42
C GLY A 106 10.63 -24.97 -2.38
N ILE A 107 10.72 -23.70 -2.80
CA ILE A 107 11.00 -22.56 -1.92
C ILE A 107 9.68 -21.91 -1.48
N PRO A 108 9.34 -21.89 -0.18
CA PRO A 108 8.25 -21.09 0.35
C PRO A 108 8.45 -19.61 0.00
N VAL A 109 7.37 -18.92 -0.36
CA VAL A 109 7.44 -17.53 -0.82
C VAL A 109 7.83 -16.57 0.30
N LEU A 110 7.38 -16.82 1.53
CA LEU A 110 7.81 -16.01 2.68
C LEU A 110 9.33 -16.14 2.91
N GLU A 111 9.85 -17.37 2.87
CA GLU A 111 11.29 -17.64 2.96
C GLU A 111 12.07 -16.98 1.81
N ALA A 112 11.51 -16.96 0.61
CA ALA A 112 12.11 -16.28 -0.53
C ALA A 112 12.21 -14.76 -0.31
N LEU A 113 11.15 -14.13 0.23
CA LEU A 113 11.17 -12.69 0.55
C LEU A 113 12.19 -12.38 1.66
N ASP A 114 12.28 -13.21 2.70
CA ASP A 114 13.26 -13.08 3.77
C ASP A 114 14.69 -13.21 3.24
N THR A 115 14.92 -14.16 2.32
CA THR A 115 16.22 -14.37 1.66
C THR A 115 16.62 -13.15 0.84
N VAL A 116 15.69 -12.61 0.04
CA VAL A 116 15.95 -11.38 -0.73
C VAL A 116 16.25 -10.23 0.23
N ALA A 117 15.44 -10.03 1.27
CA ALA A 117 15.61 -8.94 2.22
C ALA A 117 16.97 -9.01 2.95
N ALA A 118 17.42 -10.21 3.31
CA ALA A 118 18.73 -10.43 3.93
C ALA A 118 19.87 -10.02 2.99
N GLU A 119 19.81 -10.41 1.71
CA GLU A 119 20.81 -10.00 0.70
C GLU A 119 20.78 -8.49 0.44
N MET A 120 19.59 -7.90 0.33
CA MET A 120 19.44 -6.45 0.18
C MET A 120 20.11 -5.69 1.33
N LYS A 121 19.85 -6.11 2.57
CA LYS A 121 20.44 -5.51 3.77
C LYS A 121 21.97 -5.65 3.81
N ARG A 122 22.51 -6.76 3.31
CA ARG A 122 23.96 -6.99 3.20
C ARG A 122 24.60 -6.10 2.14
N ILE A 123 23.92 -5.91 1.01
CA ILE A 123 24.42 -5.18 -0.17
C ILE A 123 24.35 -3.66 0.03
N VAL A 124 23.23 -3.15 0.54
CA VAL A 124 22.94 -1.71 0.60
C VAL A 124 23.42 -1.14 1.92
N THR A 125 24.68 -0.70 1.95
CA THR A 125 25.33 -0.09 3.13
C THR A 125 25.41 1.44 3.06
N ALA A 126 25.08 2.01 1.91
CA ALA A 126 24.96 3.44 1.60
C ALA A 126 23.89 3.62 0.51
N PRO A 127 23.44 4.85 0.20
CA PRO A 127 22.50 5.08 -0.90
C PRO A 127 22.94 4.38 -2.19
N MET A 128 22.04 3.61 -2.80
CA MET A 128 22.32 2.77 -3.97
C MET A 128 21.19 2.84 -4.99
N VAL A 129 21.53 3.10 -6.24
CA VAL A 129 20.56 3.10 -7.35
C VAL A 129 20.05 1.68 -7.60
N LYS A 130 18.75 1.53 -7.88
CA LYS A 130 18.07 0.24 -8.15
C LYS A 130 18.83 -0.65 -9.14
N GLY A 131 19.38 -0.07 -10.21
CA GLY A 131 20.13 -0.82 -11.23
C GLY A 131 21.36 -1.53 -10.66
N GLU A 132 22.18 -0.82 -9.88
CA GLU A 132 23.37 -1.37 -9.22
C GLU A 132 22.99 -2.49 -8.24
N MET A 133 21.96 -2.24 -7.42
CA MET A 133 21.44 -3.23 -6.48
C MET A 133 20.93 -4.48 -7.20
N SER A 134 20.21 -4.31 -8.33
CA SER A 134 19.70 -5.41 -9.14
C SER A 134 20.83 -6.27 -9.70
N THR A 135 21.94 -5.68 -10.15
CA THR A 135 23.12 -6.40 -10.61
C THR A 135 23.73 -7.24 -9.49
N ARG A 136 23.88 -6.67 -8.29
CA ARG A 136 24.46 -7.40 -7.14
C ARG A 136 23.55 -8.53 -6.65
N LEU A 137 22.23 -8.36 -6.71
CA LEU A 137 21.28 -9.43 -6.39
C LEU A 137 21.28 -10.55 -7.43
N HIS A 138 21.46 -10.22 -8.72
CA HIS A 138 21.62 -11.22 -9.78
C HIS A 138 22.82 -12.15 -9.50
N GLU A 139 23.93 -11.59 -9.03
CA GLU A 139 25.13 -12.36 -8.66
C GLU A 139 24.95 -13.18 -7.38
N ALA A 140 24.15 -12.69 -6.43
CA ALA A 140 24.02 -13.31 -5.10
C ALA A 140 22.95 -14.42 -5.02
N LEU A 141 21.89 -14.36 -5.84
CA LEU A 141 20.73 -15.23 -5.71
C LEU A 141 20.67 -16.29 -6.82
N PRO A 142 20.18 -17.51 -6.54
CA PRO A 142 20.11 -18.56 -7.55
C PRO A 142 18.98 -18.33 -8.56
N GLU A 143 19.00 -19.10 -9.66
CA GLU A 143 18.04 -19.02 -10.78
C GLU A 143 16.56 -18.91 -10.38
N PRO A 144 16.02 -19.64 -9.38
CA PRO A 144 14.58 -19.59 -9.06
C PRO A 144 14.05 -18.21 -8.70
N TYR A 145 14.93 -17.31 -8.28
CA TYR A 145 14.60 -15.93 -7.89
C TYR A 145 14.56 -14.97 -9.09
N GLN A 146 14.95 -15.42 -10.29
CA GLN A 146 15.32 -14.55 -11.39
C GLN A 146 14.53 -14.84 -12.66
N ARG A 147 14.47 -13.85 -13.55
CA ARG A 147 13.95 -13.98 -14.91
C ARG A 147 14.79 -13.22 -15.90
N TYR A 148 14.77 -13.69 -17.15
CA TYR A 148 15.16 -12.84 -18.28
C TYR A 148 14.10 -11.76 -18.51
N CYS A 149 14.53 -10.50 -18.57
CA CYS A 149 13.68 -9.34 -18.79
C CYS A 149 14.00 -8.71 -20.14
N ARG A 150 13.03 -8.77 -21.06
CA ARG A 150 13.20 -8.28 -22.43
C ARG A 150 13.49 -6.78 -22.53
N SER A 151 12.85 -5.94 -21.70
CA SER A 151 13.05 -4.49 -21.76
C SER A 151 14.42 -4.06 -21.24
N CYS A 152 15.01 -4.86 -20.35
CA CYS A 152 16.33 -4.60 -19.78
C CYS A 152 17.45 -5.36 -20.51
N ASP A 153 17.10 -6.34 -21.35
CA ASP A 153 18.00 -7.31 -21.97
C ASP A 153 18.98 -7.95 -20.96
N ALA A 154 18.45 -8.36 -19.81
CA ALA A 154 19.24 -8.87 -18.69
C ALA A 154 18.46 -9.94 -17.91
N VAL A 155 19.20 -10.83 -17.23
CA VAL A 155 18.63 -11.70 -16.19
C VAL A 155 18.73 -10.95 -14.85
N HIS A 156 17.60 -10.82 -14.17
CA HIS A 156 17.56 -10.16 -12.87
C HIS A 156 16.42 -10.70 -12.01
N LEU A 157 16.43 -10.32 -10.73
CA LEU A 157 15.40 -10.66 -9.76
C LEU A 157 14.00 -10.25 -10.26
N TYR A 158 12.97 -11.06 -10.00
CA TYR A 158 11.60 -10.62 -10.25
C TYR A 158 11.29 -9.31 -9.51
N GLU A 159 10.58 -8.39 -10.18
CA GLU A 159 10.36 -7.02 -9.69
C GLU A 159 9.55 -7.00 -8.38
N MET A 160 8.53 -7.83 -8.24
CA MET A 160 7.70 -7.83 -7.03
C MET A 160 8.46 -8.35 -5.79
N PRO A 161 9.17 -9.49 -5.84
CA PRO A 161 10.08 -9.87 -4.75
C PRO A 161 11.12 -8.79 -4.43
N PHE A 162 11.68 -8.11 -5.44
CA PHE A 162 12.60 -7.00 -5.22
C PHE A 162 11.95 -5.89 -4.37
N ARG A 163 10.77 -5.42 -4.77
CA ARG A 163 10.11 -4.29 -4.11
C ARG A 163 9.58 -4.64 -2.72
N LEU A 164 8.91 -5.78 -2.58
CA LEU A 164 8.29 -6.17 -1.31
C LEU A 164 9.33 -6.48 -0.23
N ALA A 165 10.50 -7.00 -0.61
CA ALA A 165 11.58 -7.29 0.34
C ALA A 165 12.29 -6.02 0.89
N ALA A 166 12.24 -4.90 0.16
CA ALA A 166 13.04 -3.70 0.50
C ALA A 166 12.72 -3.11 1.88
N VAL A 167 11.44 -3.00 2.24
CA VAL A 167 11.04 -2.51 3.56
C VAL A 167 11.46 -3.47 4.69
N HIS A 168 11.39 -4.78 4.45
CA HIS A 168 11.85 -5.80 5.40
C HIS A 168 13.39 -5.79 5.56
N ALA A 169 14.11 -5.40 4.53
CA ALA A 169 15.56 -5.17 4.57
C ALA A 169 15.95 -3.89 5.35
N GLY A 170 14.98 -3.04 5.70
CA GLY A 170 15.22 -1.76 6.35
C GLY A 170 15.70 -0.68 5.39
N LEU A 171 15.20 -0.72 4.15
CA LEU A 171 15.53 0.24 3.11
C LEU A 171 14.34 1.19 2.87
N GLU A 172 14.64 2.49 2.80
CA GLU A 172 13.72 3.53 2.34
C GLU A 172 14.12 4.00 0.94
N LEU A 173 13.20 4.64 0.23
CA LEU A 173 13.45 5.28 -1.05
C LEU A 173 13.91 6.73 -0.85
N GLU A 174 14.83 7.18 -1.70
CA GLU A 174 15.12 8.61 -1.82
C GLU A 174 14.06 9.29 -2.66
N ALA A 175 13.46 10.35 -2.10
CA ALA A 175 12.47 11.17 -2.76
C ALA A 175 12.97 11.74 -4.08
N HIS A 176 12.03 11.87 -5.03
CA HIS A 176 12.27 12.54 -6.31
C HIS A 176 13.42 11.94 -7.15
N THR A 177 13.72 10.64 -6.98
CA THR A 177 14.73 9.94 -7.78
C THR A 177 14.12 9.03 -8.84
N SER A 178 14.65 9.13 -10.07
CA SER A 178 14.34 8.21 -11.16
C SER A 178 15.63 8.01 -12.00
N PRO A 179 16.24 6.81 -12.01
CA PRO A 179 15.79 5.58 -11.35
C PRO A 179 15.77 5.67 -9.81
N PRO A 180 14.99 4.82 -9.12
CA PRO A 180 14.90 4.83 -7.66
C PRO A 180 16.25 4.59 -6.97
N VAL A 181 16.52 5.33 -5.91
CA VAL A 181 17.65 5.12 -4.99
C VAL A 181 17.13 4.55 -3.67
N LEU A 182 17.75 3.47 -3.18
CA LEU A 182 17.45 2.88 -1.88
C LEU A 182 18.50 3.30 -0.86
N LYS A 183 18.06 3.65 0.35
CA LYS A 183 18.91 4.07 1.46
C LYS A 183 18.69 3.16 2.68
N PRO A 184 19.76 2.74 3.38
CA PRO A 184 19.61 1.97 4.60
C PRO A 184 19.16 2.85 5.77
N VAL A 185 18.16 2.39 6.52
CA VAL A 185 17.71 3.05 7.75
C VAL A 185 18.48 2.49 8.94
N LYS A 186 19.31 3.33 9.55
CA LYS A 186 20.19 2.94 10.66
C LYS A 186 19.38 2.44 11.85
N GLY A 187 19.72 1.25 12.35
CA GLY A 187 19.08 0.66 13.52
C GLY A 187 17.66 0.13 13.28
N PHE A 188 17.20 0.10 12.03
CA PHE A 188 15.88 -0.39 11.68
C PHE A 188 15.65 -1.82 12.15
N LYS A 189 14.49 -2.02 12.77
CA LYS A 189 13.92 -3.32 13.12
C LYS A 189 12.40 -3.23 12.90
N PRO A 190 11.78 -4.14 12.15
CA PRO A 190 10.33 -4.20 12.07
C PRO A 190 9.72 -4.33 13.47
N ALA A 191 8.58 -3.68 13.68
CA ALA A 191 7.83 -3.83 14.90
C ALA A 191 7.23 -5.25 14.98
N LYS A 192 6.97 -5.74 16.20
CA LYS A 192 6.28 -7.03 16.38
C LYS A 192 4.76 -6.92 16.27
N ALA A 193 4.24 -5.71 16.44
CA ALA A 193 2.84 -5.37 16.38
C ALA A 193 2.72 -3.97 15.80
N PHE A 194 1.55 -3.65 15.25
CA PHE A 194 1.23 -2.35 14.67
C PHE A 194 -0.09 -1.84 15.27
N PRO A 195 -0.31 -0.52 15.30
CA PRO A 195 -1.59 0.03 15.73
C PRO A 195 -2.69 -0.35 14.73
N GLN A 196 -3.93 -0.51 15.20
CA GLN A 196 -5.06 -0.92 14.35
C GLN A 196 -5.29 0.01 13.15
N ARG A 197 -4.96 1.30 13.26
CA ARG A 197 -5.06 2.24 12.13
C ARG A 197 -4.17 1.85 10.95
N LEU A 198 -3.05 1.14 11.16
CA LEU A 198 -2.16 0.68 10.09
C LEU A 198 -2.55 -0.69 9.53
N ASP A 199 -3.53 -1.37 10.12
CA ASP A 199 -4.04 -2.63 9.55
C ASP A 199 -4.62 -2.33 8.15
N PRO A 200 -4.07 -2.91 7.06
CA PRO A 200 -4.49 -2.53 5.72
C PRO A 200 -5.96 -2.84 5.41
N VAL A 201 -6.55 -3.85 6.04
CA VAL A 201 -7.98 -4.18 5.86
C VAL A 201 -8.83 -3.15 6.59
N ARG A 202 -8.49 -2.85 7.84
CA ARG A 202 -9.24 -1.87 8.66
C ARG A 202 -9.12 -0.46 8.09
N ALA A 203 -7.91 -0.03 7.73
CA ALA A 203 -7.66 1.28 7.15
C ALA A 203 -8.37 1.45 5.80
N TYR A 204 -8.43 0.39 4.98
CA TYR A 204 -9.23 0.41 3.76
C TYR A 204 -10.73 0.52 4.06
N LEU A 205 -11.28 -0.22 5.02
CA LEU A 205 -12.69 -0.08 5.39
C LEU A 205 -13.02 1.32 5.93
N HIS A 206 -12.11 1.93 6.68
CA HIS A 206 -12.29 3.30 7.15
C HIS A 206 -12.27 4.30 5.99
N LEU A 207 -11.21 4.29 5.17
CA LEU A 207 -10.95 5.32 4.15
C LEU A 207 -11.71 5.11 2.84
N CYS A 208 -11.99 3.86 2.48
CA CYS A 208 -12.61 3.46 1.22
C CYS A 208 -13.94 2.72 1.43
N GLY A 209 -14.41 2.54 2.67
CA GLY A 209 -15.70 1.90 2.93
C GLY A 209 -16.92 2.79 2.56
N PRO A 210 -18.14 2.22 2.65
CA PRO A 210 -18.41 0.79 2.79
C PRO A 210 -17.92 -0.02 1.57
N ALA A 211 -17.41 -1.21 1.80
CA ALA A 211 -16.81 -2.05 0.77
C ALA A 211 -17.09 -3.54 0.96
N THR A 212 -16.94 -4.30 -0.11
CA THR A 212 -16.99 -5.77 -0.11
C THR A 212 -15.61 -6.36 0.17
N VAL A 213 -15.56 -7.59 0.67
CA VAL A 213 -14.28 -8.30 0.86
C VAL A 213 -13.48 -8.45 -0.44
N LYS A 214 -14.17 -8.53 -1.59
CA LYS A 214 -13.54 -8.61 -2.91
C LYS A 214 -12.81 -7.31 -3.26
N GLU A 215 -13.42 -6.16 -3.05
CA GLU A 215 -12.82 -4.85 -3.31
C GLU A 215 -11.54 -4.65 -2.45
N VAL A 216 -11.57 -5.06 -1.16
CA VAL A 216 -10.37 -5.05 -0.30
C VAL A 216 -9.28 -5.98 -0.83
N ALA A 217 -9.63 -7.20 -1.24
CA ALA A 217 -8.68 -8.16 -1.78
C ALA A 217 -8.01 -7.67 -3.08
N GLU A 218 -8.77 -7.02 -3.96
CA GLU A 218 -8.27 -6.36 -5.18
C GLU A 218 -7.43 -5.12 -4.88
N TYR A 219 -7.68 -4.43 -3.77
CA TYR A 219 -6.84 -3.32 -3.34
C TYR A 219 -5.48 -3.79 -2.81
N LEU A 220 -5.46 -4.87 -2.02
CA LEU A 220 -4.25 -5.40 -1.37
C LEU A 220 -3.44 -6.37 -2.25
N ASP A 221 -3.94 -6.75 -3.43
CA ASP A 221 -3.41 -7.86 -4.23
C ASP A 221 -3.29 -9.16 -3.42
N SER A 222 -4.31 -9.45 -2.60
CA SER A 222 -4.35 -10.60 -1.68
C SER A 222 -5.46 -11.58 -2.07
N PRO A 223 -5.38 -12.88 -1.72
CA PRO A 223 -6.48 -13.80 -1.91
C PRO A 223 -7.69 -13.41 -1.04
N VAL A 224 -8.90 -13.49 -1.58
CA VAL A 224 -10.15 -13.21 -0.83
C VAL A 224 -10.23 -14.01 0.47
N LYS A 225 -9.77 -15.27 0.47
CA LYS A 225 -9.76 -16.12 1.66
C LYS A 225 -8.87 -15.54 2.77
N GLU A 226 -7.72 -15.00 2.42
CA GLU A 226 -6.80 -14.38 3.38
C GLU A 226 -7.43 -13.13 3.97
N VAL A 227 -7.96 -12.24 3.12
CA VAL A 227 -8.67 -11.04 3.60
C VAL A 227 -9.85 -11.37 4.49
N LYS A 228 -10.63 -12.42 4.18
CA LYS A 228 -11.71 -12.90 5.06
C LYS A 228 -11.21 -13.37 6.42
N ALA A 229 -10.05 -14.03 6.48
CA ALA A 229 -9.46 -14.50 7.74
C ALA A 229 -8.97 -13.34 8.62
N HIS A 230 -8.66 -12.19 8.00
CA HIS A 230 -8.23 -10.95 8.65
C HIS A 230 -9.33 -9.88 8.71
N TRP A 231 -10.59 -10.26 8.48
CA TRP A 231 -11.70 -9.30 8.48
C TRP A 231 -11.95 -8.75 9.90
N PRO A 232 -12.07 -7.42 10.09
CA PRO A 232 -12.31 -6.85 11.41
C PRO A 232 -13.60 -7.38 12.03
N ALA A 233 -13.52 -7.81 13.29
CA ALA A 233 -14.68 -8.39 14.01
C ALA A 233 -15.81 -7.37 14.27
N ASP A 234 -15.50 -6.08 14.21
CA ASP A 234 -16.43 -4.96 14.36
C ASP A 234 -16.89 -4.39 13.00
N ALA A 235 -16.60 -5.07 11.89
CA ALA A 235 -17.21 -4.72 10.60
C ALA A 235 -18.69 -5.16 10.59
N VAL A 236 -19.58 -4.23 10.26
CA VAL A 236 -21.03 -4.44 10.20
C VAL A 236 -21.54 -4.32 8.77
N GLU A 237 -22.54 -5.15 8.44
CA GLU A 237 -23.19 -5.16 7.13
C GLU A 237 -24.11 -3.95 6.95
N ILE A 238 -24.08 -3.36 5.76
CA ILE A 238 -24.93 -2.23 5.38
C ILE A 238 -25.30 -2.32 3.90
N ASP A 239 -26.56 -1.98 3.59
CA ASP A 239 -27.06 -1.84 2.22
C ASP A 239 -26.67 -0.47 1.64
N VAL A 240 -25.90 -0.50 0.56
CA VAL A 240 -25.48 0.66 -0.22
C VAL A 240 -25.98 0.50 -1.65
N ALA A 241 -26.91 1.35 -2.07
CA ALA A 241 -27.49 1.32 -3.40
C ALA A 241 -27.99 -0.09 -3.82
N GLY A 242 -28.55 -0.87 -2.88
CA GLY A 242 -29.04 -2.23 -3.13
C GLY A 242 -27.97 -3.34 -3.13
N GLU A 243 -26.73 -3.02 -2.75
CA GLU A 243 -25.65 -3.98 -2.57
C GLU A 243 -25.23 -4.09 -1.10
N GLU A 244 -25.07 -5.32 -0.63
CA GLU A 244 -24.52 -5.60 0.70
C GLU A 244 -23.01 -5.28 0.73
N ARG A 245 -22.63 -4.40 1.65
CA ARG A 245 -21.25 -3.97 1.90
C ARG A 245 -20.98 -3.96 3.40
N TRP A 246 -19.73 -3.72 3.77
CA TRP A 246 -19.31 -3.63 5.17
C TRP A 246 -18.67 -2.28 5.46
N ILE A 247 -18.91 -1.78 6.66
CA ILE A 247 -18.24 -0.62 7.26
C ILE A 247 -17.82 -0.98 8.69
N LEU A 248 -16.84 -0.29 9.25
CA LEU A 248 -16.53 -0.43 10.67
C LEU A 248 -17.68 0.13 11.50
N ALA A 249 -18.07 -0.55 12.58
CA ALA A 249 -19.14 -0.10 13.47
C ALA A 249 -18.93 1.34 13.99
N GLY A 250 -17.67 1.72 14.24
CA GLY A 250 -17.30 3.08 14.67
C GLY A 250 -17.55 4.17 13.62
N ASP A 251 -17.65 3.80 12.35
CA ASP A 251 -17.82 4.73 11.23
C ASP A 251 -19.28 4.82 10.75
N GLU A 252 -20.19 3.98 11.29
CA GLU A 252 -21.58 3.93 10.82
C GLU A 252 -22.31 5.27 11.02
N ALA A 253 -22.13 5.92 12.18
CA ALA A 253 -22.72 7.22 12.46
C ALA A 253 -22.17 8.28 11.50
N ALA A 254 -20.84 8.33 11.32
CA ALA A 254 -20.19 9.25 10.39
C ALA A 254 -20.68 9.05 8.95
N LEU A 255 -20.88 7.80 8.51
CA LEU A 255 -21.46 7.51 7.20
C LEU A 255 -22.89 8.04 7.07
N ARG A 256 -23.74 7.85 8.08
CA ARG A 256 -25.15 8.27 8.04
C ARG A 256 -25.32 9.78 8.12
N GLU A 257 -24.41 10.45 8.83
CA GLU A 257 -24.44 11.90 9.06
C GLU A 257 -23.62 12.68 8.02
N ALA A 258 -22.84 12.00 7.16
CA ALA A 258 -21.94 12.67 6.23
C ALA A 258 -22.65 13.69 5.32
N ASP A 259 -22.19 14.92 5.41
CA ASP A 259 -22.68 16.08 4.66
C ASP A 259 -21.55 16.83 3.96
N ALA A 260 -20.32 16.29 3.98
CA ALA A 260 -19.14 16.94 3.42
C ALA A 260 -19.31 17.28 1.93
N GLU A 261 -19.07 18.54 1.58
CA GLU A 261 -19.09 19.03 0.21
C GLU A 261 -17.77 19.71 -0.11
N ALA A 262 -16.98 19.09 -0.97
CA ALA A 262 -15.71 19.63 -1.41
C ALA A 262 -15.53 19.42 -2.91
N VAL A 263 -14.91 20.42 -3.56
CA VAL A 263 -14.39 20.30 -4.91
C VAL A 263 -12.87 20.26 -4.81
N ARG A 264 -12.27 19.18 -5.30
CA ARG A 264 -10.81 18.96 -5.30
C ARG A 264 -10.37 18.40 -6.65
N LEU A 265 -9.20 18.83 -7.10
CA LEU A 265 -8.52 18.24 -8.26
C LEU A 265 -7.55 17.19 -7.74
N VAL A 266 -7.92 15.92 -7.85
CA VAL A 266 -7.09 14.80 -7.37
C VAL A 266 -6.21 14.24 -8.49
N GLY A 267 -5.00 13.82 -8.14
CA GLY A 267 -4.04 13.26 -9.09
C GLY A 267 -4.41 11.84 -9.55
N PRO A 268 -3.83 11.35 -10.67
CA PRO A 268 -3.89 9.93 -10.99
C PRO A 268 -3.23 9.19 -9.83
N TYR A 269 -3.85 8.14 -9.29
CA TYR A 269 -3.40 7.44 -8.08
C TYR A 269 -3.70 8.14 -6.73
N ASP A 270 -4.51 9.18 -6.67
CA ASP A 270 -5.10 9.58 -5.38
C ASP A 270 -5.95 8.44 -4.79
N LEU A 271 -5.91 8.24 -3.47
CA LEU A 271 -6.63 7.16 -2.79
C LEU A 271 -8.13 7.13 -3.13
N LEU A 272 -8.76 8.29 -3.32
CA LEU A 272 -10.16 8.39 -3.72
C LEU A 272 -10.46 7.60 -5.00
N LEU A 273 -9.52 7.61 -5.96
CA LEU A 273 -9.66 6.91 -7.25
C LEU A 273 -9.25 5.43 -7.18
N GLN A 274 -8.71 5.00 -6.04
CA GLN A 274 -8.17 3.65 -5.85
C GLN A 274 -9.09 2.72 -5.06
N SER A 275 -10.29 3.16 -4.71
CA SER A 275 -11.26 2.42 -3.88
C SER A 275 -11.81 1.13 -4.50
N ARG A 276 -11.39 0.73 -5.71
CA ARG A 276 -11.81 -0.51 -6.40
C ARG A 276 -13.31 -0.63 -6.70
N ASP A 277 -14.04 0.47 -6.62
CA ASP A 277 -15.48 0.51 -6.83
C ASP A 277 -15.92 1.72 -7.66
N ARG A 278 -15.23 1.93 -8.79
CA ARG A 278 -15.37 3.10 -9.68
C ARG A 278 -16.82 3.48 -10.01
N LYS A 279 -17.74 2.51 -10.06
CA LYS A 279 -19.18 2.71 -10.25
C LYS A 279 -19.85 3.62 -9.20
N LEU A 280 -19.24 3.79 -8.01
CA LEU A 280 -19.71 4.74 -7.00
C LEU A 280 -19.24 6.18 -7.25
N LEU A 281 -18.16 6.36 -8.02
CA LEU A 281 -17.60 7.69 -8.32
C LEU A 281 -18.20 8.29 -9.59
N VAL A 282 -18.34 7.48 -10.63
CA VAL A 282 -18.85 7.90 -11.93
C VAL A 282 -19.72 6.77 -12.46
N ASP A 283 -20.93 7.11 -12.89
CA ASP A 283 -21.81 6.16 -13.59
C ASP A 283 -21.13 5.65 -14.87
N ASP A 284 -21.35 4.38 -15.20
CA ASP A 284 -20.87 3.84 -16.47
C ASP A 284 -21.57 4.58 -17.61
N PRO A 285 -20.86 5.21 -18.57
CA PRO A 285 -21.52 5.80 -19.72
C PRO A 285 -22.33 4.71 -20.45
N ALA A 286 -23.64 4.97 -20.58
CA ALA A 286 -24.57 4.15 -21.35
C ALA A 286 -24.21 4.07 -22.84
#